data_AF-A0A1N6H514-F1
#
_entry.id   AF-A0A1N6H514-F1
#
_cell.length_a   1.000
_cell.length_b   1.000
_cell.length_c   1.000
_cell.angle_alpha   90.00
_cell.angle_beta   90.00
_cell.angle_gamma   90.00
#
_symmetry.space_group_name_H-M   'P 1'
#
loop_
_entity.id
_entity.type
_entity.pdbx_description
1 polymer ?
#
loop_
_entity_poly.entity_id
_entity_poly.type
_entity_poly.pdbx_seq_one_letter_code
_entity_poly.pdbx_strand_id
1 'polypeptide(L)'
;MEANIPEHRSTTEAEWQARERYWRRKLGRIRLGVEPIEQQVAKYRRVTWMLTAVPAGLALIFIALFTAFRRPDVGVVLAGVLLLPVVTLAWFDFGLLKLRVARYSRELETYHRRSTPSGRT
;
A
#
# COMPACT_ATOMS: atom_id res chain seq x y z
N MET A 1 4.87 -15.92 46.55
CA MET A 1 5.10 -14.69 45.75
C MET A 1 5.86 -15.15 44.51
N GLU A 2 5.41 -15.09 43.27
CA GLU A 2 4.27 -14.48 42.59
C GLU A 2 3.84 -15.45 41.48
N ALA A 3 2.68 -16.08 41.63
CA ALA A 3 2.03 -16.84 40.56
C ALA A 3 0.89 -15.97 40.00
N ASN A 4 1.25 -14.92 39.26
CA ASN A 4 0.28 -14.02 38.62
C ASN A 4 0.69 -13.68 37.17
N ILE A 5 0.99 -14.69 36.35
CA ILE A 5 1.26 -14.50 34.91
C ILE A 5 0.58 -15.54 33.98
N PRO A 6 -0.73 -15.83 34.12
CA PRO A 6 -1.51 -16.36 32.99
C PRO A 6 -2.47 -15.32 32.37
N GLU A 7 -3.08 -14.44 33.17
CA GLU A 7 -4.08 -13.47 32.68
C GLU A 7 -3.50 -12.36 31.79
N HIS A 8 -2.29 -11.87 32.08
CA HIS A 8 -1.73 -10.76 31.31
C HIS A 8 -1.37 -11.15 29.87
N ARG A 9 -0.96 -12.40 29.64
CA ARG A 9 -0.69 -12.92 28.29
C ARG A 9 -1.98 -13.17 27.51
N SER A 10 -3.00 -13.74 28.14
CA SER A 10 -4.26 -14.05 27.48
C SER A 10 -5.03 -12.78 27.09
N THR A 11 -5.01 -11.76 27.95
CA THR A 11 -5.58 -10.43 27.65
C THR A 11 -4.84 -9.73 26.51
N THR A 12 -3.51 -9.72 26.52
CA THR A 12 -2.69 -9.12 25.46
C THR A 12 -2.91 -9.81 24.10
N GLU A 13 -3.02 -11.14 24.08
CA GLU A 13 -3.29 -11.91 22.85
C GLU A 13 -4.73 -11.69 22.35
N ALA A 14 -5.72 -11.64 23.25
CA ALA A 14 -7.11 -11.36 22.89
C ALA A 14 -7.28 -9.94 22.31
N GLU A 15 -6.63 -8.94 22.91
CA GLU A 15 -6.59 -7.57 22.38
C GLU A 15 -5.92 -7.49 21.01
N TRP A 16 -4.84 -8.25 20.82
CA TRP A 16 -4.16 -8.33 19.53
C TRP A 16 -5.04 -8.96 18.45
N GLN A 17 -5.72 -10.07 18.74
CA GLN A 17 -6.66 -10.70 17.80
C GLN A 17 -7.85 -9.79 17.45
N ALA A 18 -8.28 -8.92 18.35
CA ALA A 18 -9.28 -7.90 18.03
C ALA A 18 -8.74 -6.84 17.06
N ARG A 19 -7.51 -6.35 17.29
CA ARG A 19 -6.83 -5.40 16.39
C ARG A 19 -6.51 -6.01 15.02
N GLU A 20 -6.10 -7.26 14.98
CA GLU A 20 -5.84 -7.98 13.73
C GLU A 20 -7.11 -8.12 12.89
N ARG A 21 -8.25 -8.43 13.52
CA ARG A 21 -9.57 -8.47 12.83
C ARG A 21 -9.98 -7.09 12.31
N TYR A 22 -9.74 -6.03 13.07
CA TYR A 22 -9.98 -4.65 12.63
C TYR A 22 -9.14 -4.33 11.38
N TRP A 23 -7.84 -4.63 11.43
CA TRP A 23 -6.95 -4.41 10.29
C TRP A 23 -7.28 -5.31 9.10
N ARG A 24 -7.73 -6.55 9.32
CA ARG A 24 -8.21 -7.45 8.26
C ARG A 24 -9.42 -6.87 7.52
N ARG A 25 -10.36 -6.23 8.23
CA ARG A 25 -11.47 -5.49 7.58
C ARG A 25 -10.99 -4.24 6.85
N LYS A 26 -10.08 -3.48 7.45
CA LYS A 26 -9.58 -2.19 6.92
C LYS A 26 -8.62 -2.34 5.72
N LEU A 27 -7.86 -3.43 5.72
CA LEU A 27 -6.93 -3.79 4.65
C LEU A 27 -7.58 -4.66 3.58
N GLY A 28 -8.72 -5.31 3.89
CA GLY A 28 -9.80 -5.84 3.03
C GLY A 28 -9.44 -6.66 1.79
N ARG A 29 -8.48 -6.17 1.01
CA ARG A 29 -7.91 -6.68 -0.23
C ARG A 29 -6.50 -7.27 -0.07
N ILE A 30 -5.81 -7.03 1.05
CA ILE A 30 -4.51 -7.66 1.37
C ILE A 30 -4.76 -8.90 2.25
N ARG A 31 -4.32 -10.08 1.79
CA ARG A 31 -4.42 -11.33 2.58
C ARG A 31 -3.36 -11.30 3.67
N LEU A 32 -3.75 -10.82 4.86
CA LEU A 32 -2.93 -10.88 6.07
C LEU A 32 -2.79 -12.34 6.52
N GLY A 33 -1.57 -12.87 6.50
CA GLY A 33 -1.21 -14.20 7.04
C GLY A 33 -1.01 -15.32 6.01
N VAL A 34 -1.22 -15.08 4.71
CA VAL A 34 -1.01 -16.11 3.66
C VAL A 34 0.23 -15.83 2.81
N GLU A 35 0.54 -14.55 2.55
CA GLU A 35 1.67 -14.13 1.71
C GLU A 35 2.34 -12.91 2.34
N PRO A 36 3.69 -12.80 2.31
CA PRO A 36 4.40 -11.67 2.93
C PRO A 36 3.89 -10.35 2.38
N ILE A 37 3.62 -9.40 3.26
CA ILE A 37 3.03 -8.11 2.90
C ILE A 37 3.95 -7.38 1.91
N GLU A 38 5.26 -7.55 2.01
CA GLU A 38 6.21 -6.96 1.06
C GLU A 38 6.01 -7.48 -0.37
N GLN A 39 5.71 -8.77 -0.54
CA GLN A 39 5.50 -9.37 -1.85
C GLN A 39 4.20 -8.88 -2.49
N GLN A 40 3.14 -8.73 -1.70
CA GLN A 40 1.88 -8.15 -2.18
C GLN A 40 2.07 -6.69 -2.60
N VAL A 41 2.76 -5.88 -1.80
CA VAL A 41 3.07 -4.48 -2.14
C VAL A 41 3.95 -4.37 -3.38
N ALA A 42 4.91 -5.29 -3.57
CA ALA A 42 5.75 -5.33 -4.77
C ALA A 42 4.94 -5.65 -6.04
N LYS A 43 3.99 -6.58 -5.96
CA LYS A 43 3.05 -6.88 -7.06
C LYS A 43 2.19 -5.65 -7.39
N TYR A 44 1.61 -5.00 -6.39
CA TYR A 44 0.85 -3.76 -6.59
C TYR A 44 1.69 -2.65 -7.21
N ARG A 45 2.94 -2.48 -6.77
CA ARG A 45 3.87 -1.51 -7.35
C ARG A 45 4.11 -1.78 -8.85
N ARG A 46 4.32 -3.04 -9.24
CA ARG A 46 4.51 -3.41 -10.65
C ARG A 46 3.27 -3.12 -11.49
N VAL A 47 2.08 -3.40 -10.95
CA VAL A 47 0.80 -3.06 -11.60
C VAL A 47 0.64 -1.56 -11.76
N THR A 48 0.93 -0.76 -10.73
CA THR A 48 0.90 0.71 -10.82
C THR A 48 1.87 1.23 -11.89
N TRP A 49 3.06 0.64 -12.00
CA TRP A 49 4.01 0.98 -13.06
C TRP A 49 3.51 0.61 -14.46
N MET A 50 2.95 -0.59 -14.66
CA MET A 50 2.34 -0.96 -15.95
C MET A 50 1.16 -0.05 -16.29
N LEU A 51 0.30 0.25 -15.32
CA LEU A 51 -0.86 1.13 -15.49
C LEU A 51 -0.44 2.58 -15.77
N THR A 52 0.77 2.99 -15.39
CA THR A 52 1.33 4.32 -15.72
C THR A 52 2.01 4.31 -17.09
N ALA A 53 2.65 3.20 -17.48
CA ALA A 53 3.37 3.09 -18.75
C ALA A 53 2.44 3.19 -19.97
N VAL A 54 1.26 2.56 -19.90
CA VAL A 54 0.25 2.59 -20.97
C VAL A 54 -0.22 4.03 -21.28
N PRO A 55 -0.74 4.81 -20.31
CA PRO A 55 -1.12 6.19 -20.55
C PRO A 55 0.07 7.07 -20.92
N ALA A 56 1.28 6.84 -20.37
CA ALA A 56 2.46 7.58 -20.80
C ALA A 56 2.78 7.37 -22.29
N GLY A 57 2.65 6.14 -22.80
CA GLY A 57 2.78 5.86 -24.24
C GLY A 57 1.73 6.59 -25.08
N LEU A 58 0.47 6.59 -24.64
CA LEU A 58 -0.61 7.36 -25.27
C LEU A 58 -0.32 8.86 -25.28
N ALA A 59 0.19 9.42 -24.17
CA ALA A 59 0.59 10.83 -24.08
C ALA A 59 1.62 11.18 -25.15
N LEU A 60 2.65 10.34 -25.33
CA LEU A 60 3.69 10.55 -26.32
C LEU A 60 3.12 10.49 -27.74
N ILE A 61 2.19 9.57 -28.03
CA ILE A 61 1.52 9.50 -29.33
C ILE A 61 0.72 10.78 -29.59
N PHE A 62 -0.07 11.25 -28.62
CA PHE A 62 -0.82 12.51 -28.76
C PHE A 62 0.13 13.69 -29.00
N ILE A 63 1.19 13.83 -28.19
CA ILE A 63 2.16 14.91 -28.36
C ILE A 63 2.82 14.84 -29.75
N ALA A 64 3.28 13.66 -30.18
CA ALA A 64 3.90 13.48 -31.49
C ALA A 64 2.94 13.85 -32.63
N LEU A 65 1.68 13.38 -32.55
CA LEU A 65 0.64 13.67 -33.54
C LEU A 65 0.40 15.18 -33.63
N PHE A 66 0.15 15.85 -32.51
CA PHE A 66 -0.14 17.29 -32.47
C PHE A 66 1.09 18.15 -32.81
N THR A 67 2.30 17.66 -32.55
CA THR A 67 3.56 18.29 -32.99
C THR A 67 3.67 18.29 -34.51
N ALA A 68 3.29 17.20 -35.18
CA ALA A 68 3.27 17.13 -36.64
C ALA A 68 2.33 18.18 -37.27
N PHE A 69 1.24 18.53 -36.58
CA PHE A 69 0.31 19.60 -36.97
C PHE A 69 0.74 21.02 -36.53
N ARG A 70 2.00 21.20 -36.07
CA ARG A 70 2.52 22.47 -35.52
C ARG A 70 1.71 23.03 -34.35
N ARG A 71 0.99 22.19 -33.61
CA ARG A 71 0.25 22.58 -32.39
C ARG A 71 0.61 21.69 -31.20
N PRO A 72 1.90 21.63 -30.80
CA PRO A 72 2.34 20.79 -29.68
C PRO A 72 1.63 21.15 -28.37
N ASP A 73 1.28 22.42 -28.18
CA ASP A 73 0.59 22.92 -26.98
C ASP A 73 -0.75 22.21 -26.75
N VAL A 74 -1.53 21.99 -27.83
CA VAL A 74 -2.83 21.31 -27.75
C VAL A 74 -2.66 19.84 -27.37
N GLY A 75 -1.62 19.19 -27.91
CA GLY A 75 -1.30 17.80 -27.58
C GLY A 75 -0.95 17.61 -26.11
N VAL A 76 -0.14 18.53 -25.55
CA VAL A 76 0.23 18.51 -24.12
C VAL A 76 -0.97 18.77 -23.23
N VAL A 77 -1.79 19.77 -23.54
CA VAL A 77 -3.00 20.10 -22.76
C VAL A 77 -3.98 18.92 -22.79
N LEU A 78 -4.24 18.35 -23.97
CA LEU A 78 -5.16 17.21 -24.11
C LEU A 78 -4.65 15.99 -23.34
N ALA A 79 -3.37 15.62 -23.51
CA ALA A 79 -2.76 14.52 -22.79
C ALA A 79 -2.80 14.75 -21.28
N GLY A 80 -2.52 15.97 -20.82
CA GLY A 80 -2.63 16.37 -19.42
C GLY A 80 -4.04 16.18 -18.90
N VAL A 81 -5.04 16.78 -19.55
CA VAL A 81 -6.45 16.69 -19.10
C VAL A 81 -6.95 15.24 -19.08
N LEU A 82 -6.58 14.42 -20.06
CA LEU A 82 -7.06 13.04 -20.14
C LEU A 82 -6.35 12.11 -19.14
N LEU A 83 -5.02 12.23 -19.04
CA LEU A 83 -4.20 11.22 -18.37
C LEU A 83 -3.85 11.60 -16.95
N LEU A 84 -3.74 12.89 -16.64
CA LEU A 84 -3.42 13.36 -15.30
C LEU A 84 -4.42 12.84 -14.25
N PRO A 85 -5.75 12.91 -14.42
CA PRO A 85 -6.66 12.36 -13.40
C PRO A 85 -6.49 10.85 -13.22
N VAL A 86 -6.28 10.08 -14.29
CA VAL A 86 -6.07 8.63 -14.23
C VAL A 86 -4.79 8.27 -13.49
N VAL A 87 -3.67 8.93 -13.83
CA VAL A 87 -2.38 8.71 -13.18
C VAL A 87 -2.44 9.14 -11.72
N THR A 88 -3.06 10.28 -11.42
CA THR A 88 -3.16 10.81 -10.06
C THR A 88 -3.98 9.87 -9.16
N LEU A 89 -5.12 9.36 -9.64
CA LEU A 89 -5.93 8.37 -8.93
C LEU A 89 -5.16 7.08 -8.65
N ALA A 90 -4.45 6.54 -9.65
CA ALA A 90 -3.66 5.31 -9.49
C ALA A 90 -2.55 5.45 -8.44
N TRP A 91 -1.86 6.59 -8.43
CA TRP A 91 -0.83 6.89 -7.44
C TRP A 91 -1.41 7.18 -6.05
N PHE A 92 -2.58 7.83 -5.99
CA PHE A 92 -3.27 8.08 -4.73
C PHE A 92 -3.69 6.77 -4.05
N ASP A 93 -4.29 5.84 -4.80
CA ASP A 93 -4.66 4.51 -4.28
C ASP A 93 -3.43 3.73 -3.80
N PHE A 94 -2.34 3.76 -4.57
CA PHE A 94 -1.09 3.11 -4.17
C PHE A 94 -0.47 3.74 -2.91
N GLY A 95 -0.45 5.08 -2.83
CA GLY A 95 0.05 5.83 -1.69
C GLY A 95 -0.75 5.54 -0.41
N LEU A 96 -2.08 5.49 -0.52
CA LEU A 96 -2.97 5.17 0.59
C LEU A 96 -2.74 3.74 1.09
N LEU A 97 -2.53 2.79 0.17
CA LEU A 97 -2.20 1.41 0.51
C LEU A 97 -0.87 1.33 1.26
N LYS A 98 0.17 2.01 0.76
CA LYS A 98 1.50 2.05 1.37
C LYS A 98 1.46 2.66 2.78
N LEU A 99 0.69 3.73 2.98
CA LEU A 99 0.52 4.38 4.28
C LEU A 99 -0.16 3.43 5.29
N ARG A 100 -1.21 2.71 4.87
CA ARG A 100 -1.90 1.74 5.72
C ARG A 100 -1.01 0.56 6.08
N VAL A 101 -0.24 0.04 5.13
CA VAL A 101 0.73 -1.03 5.36
C VAL A 101 1.82 -0.60 6.34
N ALA A 102 2.39 0.60 6.18
CA ALA A 102 3.42 1.12 7.08
C ALA A 102 2.89 1.32 8.52
N ARG A 103 1.62 1.69 8.68
CA ARG A 103 0.99 1.79 10.00
C ARG A 103 0.80 0.42 10.63
N TYR A 104 0.35 -0.56 9.86
CA TYR A 104 0.20 -1.94 10.33
C TYR A 104 1.54 -2.58 10.71
N SER A 105 2.59 -2.41 9.90
CA SER A 105 3.91 -2.98 10.19
C SER A 105 4.51 -2.44 11.49
N ARG A 106 4.35 -1.13 11.76
CA ARG A 106 4.77 -0.53 13.05
C ARG A 106 4.00 -1.11 14.23
N GLU A 107 2.69 -1.32 14.10
CA GLU A 107 1.87 -1.93 15.15
C GLU A 107 2.27 -3.39 15.39
N LEU A 108 2.57 -4.14 14.33
CA LEU A 108 3.06 -5.51 14.39
C LEU A 108 4.43 -5.61 15.09
N GLU A 109 5.40 -4.76 14.72
CA GLU A 109 6.71 -4.70 15.38
C GLU A 109 6.58 -4.37 16.88
N THR A 110 5.66 -3.47 17.22
CA THR A 110 5.40 -3.09 18.61
C THR A 110 4.78 -4.25 19.40
N TYR A 111 3.91 -5.04 18.77
CA TYR A 111 3.38 -6.27 19.36
C TYR A 111 4.49 -7.31 19.53
N HIS A 112 5.29 -7.54 18.48
CA HIS A 112 6.34 -8.56 18.49
C HIS A 112 7.42 -8.26 19.53
N ARG A 113 7.78 -6.98 19.72
CA ARG A 113 8.69 -6.49 20.76
C ARG A 113 8.11 -6.66 22.18
N ARG A 114 6.79 -6.56 22.34
CA ARG A 114 6.12 -6.79 23.62
C ARG A 114 5.94 -8.27 23.93
N SER A 115 5.77 -9.10 22.90
CA SER A 115 5.53 -10.53 23.03
C SER A 115 6.80 -11.38 23.06
N THR A 116 7.95 -10.85 22.59
CA THR A 116 9.26 -11.47 22.86
C THR A 116 9.68 -11.16 24.30
N PRO A 117 9.71 -12.17 25.20
CA PRO A 117 10.27 -11.96 26.51
C PRO A 117 11.78 -11.74 26.32
N SER A 118 12.30 -10.61 26.79
CA SER A 118 13.74 -10.39 26.93
C SER A 118 14.29 -11.43 27.91
N GLY A 119 14.65 -12.59 27.39
CA GLY A 119 14.95 -13.75 28.21
C GLY A 119 15.82 -14.75 27.47
N ARG A 120 17.10 -14.39 27.29
CA ARG A 120 18.28 -15.21 27.61
C ARG A 120 19.52 -14.61 26.93
N THR A 121 20.21 -13.76 27.68
CA THR A 121 21.67 -13.84 27.78
C THR A 121 22.05 -15.14 28.48
#